data_AF-A0A150RM34-F1
#
_entry.id   AF-A0A150RM34-F1
#
_cell.length_a   1.000
_cell.length_b   1.000
_cell.length_c   1.000
_cell.angle_alpha   90.00
_cell.angle_beta   90.00
_cell.angle_gamma   90.00
#
_symmetry.space_group_name_H-M   'P 1'
#
loop_
_entity.id
_entity.type
_entity.pdbx_description
1 polymer ?
#
loop_
_entity_poly.entity_id
_entity_poly.type
_entity_poly.pdbx_seq_one_letter_code
_entity_poly.pdbx_strand_id
1 'polypeptide(L)'
;MAEPRAQQSSDPHGWRREGKDLTAAVAGGSIVGMPLLYTMEMWFHGMMLPAWHLGGILVLMLVVTFLCSLESGFRNEDTLVGVAMETVTSVGIGIVLSAAILALIGEITLDRAPREVVGKVILQAAAVSLGVAFANAQVRDKSRTGDDQEEQKPPEGDPEALQLRADLRDFSAAAAGSLLFTLNIASTEEVVMIASRLSPWRQLAMLGVSVALCYVILFASGFERHEVYVKGVFQSRSFETLMTCAVSLMIALALLLLIGEREATSDLPTLVASVVTLGLPAIVGGAAGRLIV
;
A
#
# COMPACT_ATOMS: atom_id res chain seq x y z
N MET A 1 -24.69 8.55 -43.47
CA MET A 1 -24.16 9.47 -42.45
C MET A 1 -23.47 8.62 -41.41
N ALA A 2 -22.14 8.56 -41.42
CA ALA A 2 -21.36 7.77 -40.48
C ALA A 2 -20.98 8.66 -39.29
N GLU A 3 -21.28 8.21 -38.08
CA GLU A 3 -20.91 8.88 -36.84
C GLU A 3 -19.38 8.92 -36.69
N PRO A 4 -18.81 10.02 -36.18
CA PRO A 4 -17.39 10.11 -35.92
C PRO A 4 -17.03 9.25 -34.71
N ARG A 5 -16.15 8.26 -34.91
CA ARG A 5 -15.48 7.52 -33.84
C ARG A 5 -14.87 8.52 -32.87
N ALA A 6 -15.26 8.43 -31.59
CA ALA A 6 -14.72 9.26 -30.52
C ALA A 6 -13.19 9.20 -30.56
N GLN A 7 -12.58 10.37 -30.71
CA GLN A 7 -11.13 10.54 -30.65
C GLN A 7 -10.64 10.04 -29.29
N GLN A 8 -9.97 8.89 -29.31
CA GLN A 8 -9.10 8.43 -28.25
C GLN A 8 -8.09 9.57 -28.03
N SER A 9 -8.16 10.24 -26.88
CA SER A 9 -7.29 11.37 -26.58
C SER A 9 -5.84 10.88 -26.61
N SER A 10 -5.12 11.26 -27.66
CA SER A 10 -3.70 10.98 -27.83
C SER A 10 -2.94 11.69 -26.71
N ASP A 11 -2.38 10.93 -25.76
CA ASP A 11 -1.41 11.41 -24.78
C ASP A 11 -0.01 11.28 -25.42
N PRO A 12 0.54 12.35 -26.03
CA PRO A 12 1.72 12.27 -26.89
C PRO A 12 3.01 11.89 -26.15
N HIS A 13 3.00 11.92 -24.81
CA HIS A 13 4.16 11.62 -23.98
C HIS A 13 3.89 10.52 -22.93
N GLY A 14 2.66 10.02 -22.79
CA GLY A 14 2.34 8.89 -21.90
C GLY A 14 2.37 9.19 -20.38
N TRP A 15 2.52 10.45 -19.95
CA TRP A 15 2.64 10.82 -18.53
C TRP A 15 1.47 10.35 -17.67
N ARG A 16 0.24 10.29 -18.22
CA ARG A 16 -0.92 9.79 -17.46
C ARG A 16 -0.80 8.30 -17.17
N ARG A 17 -0.22 7.54 -18.10
CA ARG A 17 0.00 6.11 -17.94
C ARG A 17 1.12 5.86 -16.93
N GLU A 18 2.24 6.56 -17.07
CA GLU A 18 3.34 6.48 -16.09
C GLU A 18 2.90 6.89 -14.68
N GLY A 19 2.09 7.94 -14.56
CA GLY A 19 1.53 8.35 -13.27
C GLY A 19 0.63 7.30 -12.63
N LYS A 20 -0.20 6.61 -13.44
CA LYS A 20 -1.08 5.52 -12.98
C LYS A 20 -0.27 4.28 -12.58
N ASP A 21 0.76 3.94 -13.35
CA ASP A 21 1.68 2.84 -13.04
C ASP A 21 2.45 3.14 -11.74
N LEU A 22 2.85 4.39 -11.50
CA LEU A 22 3.50 4.79 -10.26
C LEU A 22 2.57 4.70 -9.04
N THR A 23 1.33 5.17 -9.16
CA THR A 23 0.36 5.10 -8.04
C THR A 23 -0.03 3.67 -7.72
N ALA A 24 -0.19 2.82 -8.74
CA ALA A 24 -0.40 1.38 -8.59
C ALA A 24 0.79 0.72 -7.90
N ALA A 25 2.01 1.01 -8.36
CA ALA A 25 3.24 0.53 -7.75
C ALA A 25 3.33 0.88 -6.26
N VAL A 26 3.09 2.15 -5.91
CA VAL A 26 3.11 2.61 -4.50
C VAL A 26 2.04 1.91 -3.67
N ALA A 27 0.82 1.73 -4.23
CA ALA A 27 -0.24 1.01 -3.55
C ALA A 27 0.14 -0.45 -3.27
N GLY A 28 0.52 -1.21 -4.31
CA GLY A 28 0.90 -2.62 -4.20
C GLY A 28 2.12 -2.84 -3.30
N GLY A 29 3.15 -2.02 -3.47
CA GLY A 29 4.36 -2.08 -2.66
C GLY A 29 4.08 -1.81 -1.18
N SER A 30 3.19 -0.85 -0.87
CA SER A 30 2.79 -0.57 0.51
C SER A 30 1.98 -1.73 1.10
N ILE A 31 1.01 -2.27 0.35
CA ILE A 31 0.17 -3.39 0.82
C ILE A 31 1.03 -4.62 1.15
N VAL A 32 1.97 -5.00 0.28
CA VAL A 32 2.80 -6.18 0.52
C VAL A 32 3.90 -5.90 1.56
N GLY A 33 4.44 -4.68 1.58
CA GLY A 33 5.57 -4.31 2.41
C GLY A 33 5.26 -4.02 3.87
N MET A 34 4.10 -3.44 4.18
CA MET A 34 3.82 -2.87 5.51
C MET A 34 4.07 -3.83 6.68
N PRO A 35 3.63 -5.10 6.65
CA PRO A 35 3.87 -6.02 7.76
C PRO A 35 5.36 -6.27 8.01
N LEU A 36 6.16 -6.37 6.95
CA LEU A 36 7.60 -6.66 7.08
C LEU A 36 8.39 -5.42 7.47
N LEU A 37 7.98 -4.25 6.95
CA LEU A 37 8.63 -2.97 7.19
C LEU A 37 8.64 -2.54 8.65
N TYR A 38 7.72 -3.07 9.46
CA TYR A 38 7.55 -2.75 10.88
C TYR A 38 8.24 -3.73 11.85
N THR A 39 8.89 -4.78 11.36
CA THR A 39 9.46 -5.84 12.21
C THR A 39 10.93 -5.59 12.54
N MET A 40 11.29 -5.66 13.83
CA MET A 40 12.70 -5.54 14.25
C MET A 40 13.58 -6.63 13.67
N GLU A 41 13.05 -7.85 13.56
CA GLU A 41 13.79 -9.01 13.06
C GLU A 41 14.37 -8.75 11.67
N MET A 42 13.58 -8.15 10.78
CA MET A 42 14.03 -7.83 9.43
C MET A 42 15.06 -6.69 9.43
N TRP A 43 14.89 -5.67 10.28
CA TRP A 43 15.88 -4.59 10.38
C TRP A 43 17.22 -5.08 10.92
N PHE A 44 17.20 -5.92 11.95
CA PHE A 44 18.41 -6.44 12.59
C PHE A 44 19.16 -7.41 11.69
N HIS A 45 18.44 -8.33 11.04
CA HIS A 45 19.03 -9.22 10.03
C HIS A 45 19.66 -8.42 8.89
N GLY A 46 19.01 -7.35 8.43
CA GLY A 46 19.58 -6.44 7.43
C GLY A 46 20.95 -5.90 7.81
N MET A 47 21.18 -5.57 9.09
CA MET A 47 22.48 -5.05 9.55
C MET A 47 23.57 -6.12 9.64
N MET A 48 23.19 -7.36 9.98
CA MET A 48 24.13 -8.44 10.27
C MET A 48 24.60 -9.20 9.01
N LEU A 49 23.83 -9.14 7.92
CA LEU A 49 24.14 -9.89 6.71
C LEU A 49 25.47 -9.45 6.04
N PRO A 50 26.30 -10.40 5.57
CA PRO A 50 27.44 -10.09 4.72
C PRO A 50 27.00 -9.49 3.38
N ALA A 51 27.85 -8.65 2.78
CA ALA A 51 27.56 -7.99 1.49
C ALA A 51 27.21 -8.98 0.36
N TRP A 52 27.81 -10.17 0.35
CA TRP A 52 27.52 -11.19 -0.66
C TRP A 52 26.12 -11.80 -0.52
N HIS A 53 25.59 -11.92 0.71
CA HIS A 53 24.21 -12.36 0.91
C HIS A 53 23.22 -11.28 0.46
N LEU A 54 23.51 -10.01 0.76
CA LEU A 54 22.71 -8.89 0.27
C LEU A 54 22.68 -8.82 -1.25
N GLY A 55 23.85 -9.05 -1.90
CA GLY A 55 23.94 -9.20 -3.35
C GLY A 55 23.11 -10.39 -3.86
N GLY A 56 23.17 -11.53 -3.18
CA GLY A 56 22.34 -12.70 -3.50
C GLY A 56 20.84 -12.43 -3.39
N ILE A 57 20.39 -11.73 -2.34
CA ILE A 57 18.99 -11.34 -2.15
C ILE A 57 18.56 -10.36 -3.24
N LEU A 58 19.41 -9.39 -3.60
CA LEU A 58 19.11 -8.46 -4.69
C LEU A 58 18.98 -9.20 -6.04
N VAL A 59 19.87 -10.13 -6.33
CA VAL A 59 19.79 -10.98 -7.53
C VAL A 59 18.53 -11.82 -7.50
N LEU A 60 18.21 -12.45 -6.37
CA LEU A 60 17.00 -13.26 -6.20
C LEU A 60 15.75 -12.41 -6.42
N MET A 61 15.69 -11.21 -5.85
CA MET A 61 14.61 -10.25 -6.05
C MET A 61 14.45 -9.91 -7.54
N LEU A 62 15.53 -9.54 -8.22
CA LEU A 62 15.51 -9.26 -9.66
C LEU A 62 15.01 -10.47 -10.46
N VAL A 63 15.46 -11.68 -10.14
CA VAL A 63 15.03 -12.91 -10.81
C VAL A 63 13.55 -13.17 -10.58
N VAL A 64 13.07 -13.15 -9.33
CA VAL A 64 11.67 -13.43 -9.00
C VAL A 64 10.76 -12.37 -9.62
N THR A 65 11.11 -11.09 -9.50
CA THR A 65 10.34 -10.01 -10.13
C THR A 65 10.34 -10.14 -11.65
N PHE A 66 11.47 -10.50 -12.27
CA PHE A 66 11.54 -10.75 -13.71
C PHE A 66 10.63 -11.90 -14.13
N LEU A 67 10.60 -13.01 -13.38
CA LEU A 67 9.70 -14.13 -13.64
C LEU A 67 8.23 -13.71 -13.53
N CYS A 68 7.87 -12.91 -12.52
CA CYS A 68 6.51 -12.37 -12.40
C CYS A 68 6.14 -11.45 -13.57
N SER A 69 7.08 -10.61 -14.02
CA SER A 69 6.90 -9.73 -15.18
C SER A 69 6.83 -10.53 -16.48
N LEU A 70 7.53 -11.66 -16.59
CA LEU A 70 7.42 -12.58 -17.72
C LEU A 70 6.01 -13.17 -17.80
N GLU A 71 5.46 -13.72 -16.73
CA GLU A 71 4.08 -14.27 -16.75
C GLU A 71 3.03 -13.21 -17.13
N SER A 72 3.29 -11.96 -16.75
CA SER A 72 2.45 -10.81 -17.10
C SER A 72 2.64 -10.34 -18.55
N GLY A 73 3.86 -10.47 -19.11
CA GLY A 73 4.25 -10.02 -20.45
C GLY A 73 4.15 -11.07 -21.56
N PHE A 74 4.21 -12.37 -21.23
CA PHE A 74 4.11 -13.49 -22.18
C PHE A 74 2.75 -13.58 -22.90
N ARG A 75 1.77 -12.75 -22.50
CA ARG A 75 0.47 -12.67 -23.14
C ARG A 75 0.38 -11.71 -24.35
N ASN A 76 1.40 -10.87 -24.64
CA ASN A 76 1.69 -10.30 -25.99
C ASN A 76 2.78 -9.19 -26.02
N GLU A 77 3.64 -9.26 -27.06
CA GLU A 77 4.43 -8.18 -27.72
C GLU A 77 5.50 -7.41 -26.93
N ASP A 78 5.73 -7.69 -25.64
CA ASP A 78 6.83 -7.05 -24.90
C ASP A 78 8.18 -7.72 -25.25
N THR A 79 9.17 -6.92 -25.67
CA THR A 79 10.54 -7.42 -25.87
C THR A 79 11.15 -7.84 -24.52
N LEU A 80 12.07 -8.82 -24.51
CA LEU A 80 12.80 -9.22 -23.30
C LEU A 80 13.47 -8.02 -22.59
N VAL A 81 13.90 -7.03 -23.37
CA VAL A 81 14.45 -5.76 -22.86
C VAL A 81 13.40 -4.95 -22.11
N GLY A 82 12.16 -4.90 -22.61
CA GLY A 82 11.03 -4.24 -21.94
C GLY A 82 10.72 -4.87 -20.58
N VAL A 83 10.67 -6.20 -20.52
CA VAL A 83 10.44 -6.94 -19.26
C VAL A 83 11.59 -6.69 -18.26
N ALA A 84 12.84 -6.66 -18.74
CA ALA A 84 14.00 -6.36 -17.90
C ALA A 84 13.93 -4.92 -17.35
N MET A 85 13.54 -3.95 -18.16
CA MET A 85 13.38 -2.55 -17.73
C MET A 85 12.25 -2.38 -16.71
N GLU A 86 11.13 -3.08 -16.90
CA GLU A 86 10.03 -3.10 -15.92
C GLU A 86 10.49 -3.70 -14.59
N THR A 87 11.21 -4.83 -14.63
CA THR A 87 11.79 -5.47 -13.44
C THR A 87 12.67 -4.51 -12.66
N VAL A 88 13.61 -3.84 -13.35
CA VAL A 88 14.51 -2.86 -12.72
C VAL A 88 13.73 -1.69 -12.14
N THR A 89 12.67 -1.23 -12.82
CA THR A 89 11.80 -0.16 -12.34
C THR A 89 11.04 -0.58 -11.09
N SER A 90 10.45 -1.78 -11.08
CA SER A 90 9.72 -2.31 -9.92
C SER A 90 10.62 -2.49 -8.70
N VAL A 91 11.84 -3.03 -8.89
CA VAL A 91 12.85 -3.14 -7.84
C VAL A 91 13.30 -1.76 -7.36
N GLY A 92 13.54 -0.82 -8.28
CA GLY A 92 13.92 0.55 -7.96
C GLY A 92 12.87 1.26 -7.11
N ILE A 93 11.58 1.18 -7.48
CA ILE A 93 10.48 1.73 -6.69
C ILE A 93 10.40 1.02 -5.33
N GLY A 94 10.59 -0.30 -5.29
CA GLY A 94 10.62 -1.06 -4.05
C GLY A 94 11.71 -0.60 -3.08
N ILE A 95 12.92 -0.33 -3.58
CA ILE A 95 14.04 0.22 -2.81
C ILE A 95 13.69 1.62 -2.29
N VAL A 96 13.20 2.51 -3.15
CA VAL A 96 12.86 3.89 -2.77
C VAL A 96 11.74 3.93 -1.72
N LEU A 97 10.67 3.15 -1.93
CA LEU A 97 9.53 3.09 -1.02
C LEU A 97 9.93 2.49 0.34
N SER A 98 10.75 1.43 0.33
CA SER A 98 11.31 0.85 1.56
C SER A 98 12.15 1.85 2.33
N ALA A 99 13.07 2.54 1.64
CA ALA A 99 13.90 3.57 2.26
C ALA A 99 13.08 4.73 2.82
N ALA A 100 12.04 5.18 2.09
CA ALA A 100 11.15 6.25 2.52
C ALA A 100 10.37 5.87 3.78
N ILE A 101 9.79 4.67 3.84
CA ILE A 101 9.03 4.20 5.01
C ILE A 101 9.97 3.99 6.20
N LEU A 102 11.14 3.37 6.00
CA LEU A 102 12.14 3.19 7.06
C LEU A 102 12.68 4.53 7.60
N ALA A 103 12.82 5.54 6.75
CA ALA A 103 13.17 6.90 7.19
C ALA A 103 12.01 7.57 7.96
N LEU A 104 10.76 7.34 7.54
CA LEU A 104 9.56 7.88 8.17
C LEU A 104 9.37 7.34 9.59
N ILE A 105 9.55 6.03 9.80
CA ILE A 105 9.52 5.40 11.13
C ILE A 105 10.79 5.71 11.96
N GLY A 106 11.77 6.39 11.38
CA GLY A 106 12.99 6.82 12.05
C GLY A 106 14.05 5.74 12.24
N GLU A 107 13.98 4.63 11.51
CA GLU A 107 14.94 3.54 11.59
C GLU A 107 16.20 3.78 10.72
N ILE A 108 16.06 4.59 9.67
CA ILE A 108 17.19 5.13 8.90
C ILE A 108 17.45 6.57 9.33
N THR A 109 18.66 6.83 9.80
CA THR A 109 19.15 8.16 10.15
C THR A 109 20.50 8.42 9.49
N LEU A 110 20.82 9.69 9.22
CA LEU A 110 22.02 10.10 8.45
C LEU A 110 23.34 9.83 9.18
N ASP A 111 23.28 9.62 10.49
CA ASP A 111 24.39 9.30 11.39
C ASP A 111 24.76 7.81 11.40
N ARG A 112 23.91 6.93 10.85
CA ARG A 112 24.17 5.48 10.80
C ARG A 112 25.19 5.13 9.72
N ALA A 113 25.91 4.03 9.94
CA ALA A 113 26.81 3.49 8.93
C ALA A 113 26.04 3.16 7.64
N PRO A 114 26.49 3.61 6.44
CA PRO A 114 25.78 3.39 5.18
C PRO A 114 25.47 1.91 4.90
N ARG A 115 26.34 1.01 5.38
CA ARG A 115 26.15 -0.44 5.26
C ARG A 115 24.88 -0.94 5.96
N GLU A 116 24.60 -0.45 7.17
CA GLU A 116 23.41 -0.85 7.93
C GLU A 116 22.13 -0.42 7.21
N VAL A 117 22.15 0.81 6.66
CA VAL A 117 21.03 1.36 5.90
C VAL A 117 20.75 0.52 4.66
N VAL A 118 21.79 0.22 3.87
CA VAL A 118 21.65 -0.59 2.65
C VAL A 118 21.09 -1.98 2.96
N GLY A 119 21.56 -2.64 4.02
CA GLY A 119 21.08 -3.97 4.39
C GLY A 119 19.60 -3.99 4.77
N LYS A 120 19.15 -3.02 5.59
CA LYS A 120 17.72 -2.87 5.94
C LYS A 120 16.86 -2.61 4.71
N VAL A 121 17.30 -1.71 3.84
CA VAL A 121 16.55 -1.33 2.63
C VAL A 121 16.44 -2.52 1.66
N ILE A 122 17.53 -3.24 1.39
CA ILE A 122 17.52 -4.37 0.43
C ILE A 122 16.57 -5.47 0.92
N LEU A 123 16.60 -5.81 2.20
CA LEU A 123 15.77 -6.88 2.74
C LEU A 123 14.27 -6.55 2.62
N GLN A 124 13.91 -5.30 2.88
CA GLN A 124 12.53 -4.83 2.78
C GLN A 124 12.08 -4.65 1.33
N ALA A 125 12.97 -4.18 0.47
CA ALA A 125 12.71 -4.00 -0.95
C ALA A 125 12.30 -5.31 -1.65
N ALA A 126 12.69 -6.48 -1.11
CA ALA A 126 12.30 -7.78 -1.64
C ALA A 126 10.79 -7.95 -1.69
N ALA A 127 10.09 -7.74 -0.58
CA ALA A 127 8.65 -7.87 -0.53
C ALA A 127 7.95 -6.69 -1.22
N VAL A 128 8.45 -5.48 -1.02
CA VAL A 128 7.85 -4.26 -1.61
C VAL A 128 7.89 -4.31 -3.14
N SER A 129 9.02 -4.72 -3.74
CA SER A 129 9.16 -4.80 -5.20
C SER A 129 8.23 -5.84 -5.84
N LEU A 130 7.94 -6.95 -5.14
CA LEU A 130 6.95 -7.92 -5.58
C LEU A 130 5.54 -7.30 -5.58
N GLY A 131 5.19 -6.58 -4.51
CA GLY A 131 3.92 -5.83 -4.45
C GLY A 131 3.80 -4.81 -5.58
N VAL A 132 4.88 -4.08 -5.88
CA VAL A 132 4.94 -3.16 -7.02
C VAL A 132 4.68 -3.89 -8.34
N ALA A 133 5.39 -5.00 -8.59
CA ALA A 133 5.28 -5.76 -9.82
C ALA A 133 3.87 -6.33 -10.04
N PHE A 134 3.25 -6.89 -8.99
CA PHE A 134 1.88 -7.43 -9.06
C PHE A 134 0.85 -6.34 -9.31
N ALA A 135 0.98 -5.17 -8.67
CA ALA A 135 0.06 -4.06 -8.88
C ALA A 135 0.11 -3.55 -10.33
N ASN A 136 1.31 -3.36 -10.87
CA ASN A 136 1.48 -2.89 -12.24
C ASN A 136 0.95 -3.91 -13.26
N ALA A 137 1.20 -5.20 -13.03
CA ALA A 137 0.64 -6.27 -13.85
C ALA A 137 -0.89 -6.23 -13.89
N GLN A 138 -1.54 -6.07 -12.73
CA GLN A 138 -3.01 -6.02 -12.65
C GLN A 138 -3.59 -4.79 -13.39
N VAL A 139 -2.98 -3.62 -13.24
CA VAL A 139 -3.46 -2.37 -13.86
C VAL A 139 -3.28 -2.39 -15.38
N ARG A 140 -2.18 -2.99 -15.87
CA ARG A 140 -1.91 -3.17 -17.29
C ARG A 140 -2.88 -4.16 -17.94
N ASP A 141 -3.25 -5.24 -17.26
CA ASP A 141 -4.25 -6.19 -17.75
C ASP A 141 -5.59 -5.47 -17.96
N LYS A 142 -6.10 -4.75 -16.95
CA LYS A 142 -7.34 -3.96 -17.05
C LYS A 142 -7.34 -2.93 -18.19
N SER A 143 -6.19 -2.30 -18.45
CA SER A 143 -6.08 -1.28 -19.49
C SER A 143 -6.01 -1.88 -20.90
N ARG A 144 -5.69 -3.18 -21.04
CA ARG A 144 -5.58 -3.90 -22.33
C ARG A 144 -6.86 -4.65 -22.70
N THR A 145 -7.58 -5.21 -21.73
CA THR A 145 -8.80 -5.99 -22.02
C THR A 145 -9.97 -5.11 -22.48
N GLY A 146 -9.84 -3.78 -22.39
CA GLY A 146 -10.97 -2.87 -22.55
C GLY A 146 -11.86 -3.01 -21.33
N ASP A 147 -12.27 -1.89 -20.75
CA ASP A 147 -13.23 -1.90 -19.66
C ASP A 147 -14.58 -2.31 -20.27
N ASP A 148 -14.83 -3.62 -20.38
CA ASP A 148 -16.18 -4.17 -20.49
C ASP A 148 -16.86 -3.88 -19.14
N GLN A 149 -17.16 -2.59 -18.93
CA GLN A 149 -18.21 -2.18 -18.02
C GLN A 149 -19.46 -2.80 -18.61
N GLU A 150 -19.74 -4.06 -18.25
CA GLU A 150 -21.10 -4.55 -18.25
C GLU A 150 -21.91 -3.45 -17.57
N GLU A 151 -22.75 -2.76 -18.36
CA GLU A 151 -23.76 -1.86 -17.84
C GLU A 151 -24.56 -2.66 -16.82
N GLN A 152 -24.13 -2.57 -15.56
CA GLN A 152 -24.79 -3.25 -14.47
C GLN A 152 -26.21 -2.74 -14.47
N LYS A 153 -27.14 -3.63 -14.77
CA LYS A 153 -28.58 -3.34 -14.71
C LYS A 153 -28.84 -2.65 -13.37
N PRO A 154 -29.59 -1.55 -13.36
CA PRO A 154 -29.93 -0.88 -12.11
C PRO A 154 -30.50 -1.91 -11.15
N PRO A 155 -29.97 -2.02 -9.92
CA PRO A 155 -30.36 -3.07 -9.00
C PRO A 155 -31.85 -2.95 -8.69
N GLU A 156 -32.56 -4.07 -8.73
CA GLU A 156 -33.94 -4.14 -8.27
C GLU A 156 -33.96 -4.06 -6.73
N GLY A 157 -34.37 -2.91 -6.18
CA GLY A 157 -34.48 -2.74 -4.73
C GLY A 157 -34.59 -1.28 -4.31
N ASP A 158 -34.80 -1.06 -3.01
CA ASP A 158 -34.73 0.26 -2.40
C ASP A 158 -33.28 0.76 -2.41
N PRO A 159 -32.97 1.87 -3.12
CA PRO A 159 -31.60 2.36 -3.28
C PRO A 159 -30.92 2.70 -1.95
N GLU A 160 -31.66 3.13 -0.92
CA GLU A 160 -31.10 3.42 0.41
C GLU A 160 -30.63 2.14 1.12
N ALA A 161 -31.41 1.06 1.01
CA ALA A 161 -31.06 -0.23 1.61
C ALA A 161 -29.84 -0.88 0.92
N LEU A 162 -29.71 -0.70 -0.39
CA LEU A 162 -28.54 -1.17 -1.16
C LEU A 162 -27.28 -0.41 -0.78
N GLN A 163 -27.38 0.92 -0.64
CA GLN A 163 -26.26 1.75 -0.23
C GLN A 163 -25.81 1.44 1.21
N LEU A 164 -26.75 1.26 2.15
CA LEU A 164 -26.40 0.86 3.51
C LEU A 164 -25.66 -0.48 3.56
N ARG A 165 -26.06 -1.44 2.72
CA ARG A 165 -25.37 -2.73 2.59
C ARG A 165 -23.97 -2.58 2.02
N ALA A 166 -23.78 -1.72 1.01
CA ALA A 166 -22.47 -1.41 0.45
C ALA A 166 -21.57 -0.75 1.51
N ASP A 167 -22.07 0.27 2.23
CA ASP A 167 -21.32 0.96 3.28
C ASP A 167 -20.92 0.03 4.43
N LEU A 168 -21.83 -0.87 4.86
CA LEU A 168 -21.54 -1.89 5.87
C LEU A 168 -20.50 -2.91 5.39
N ARG A 169 -20.58 -3.30 4.11
CA ARG A 169 -19.63 -4.20 3.48
C ARG A 169 -18.24 -3.56 3.46
N ASP A 170 -18.14 -2.31 3.03
CA ASP A 170 -16.91 -1.55 2.98
C ASP A 170 -16.31 -1.30 4.37
N PHE A 171 -17.15 -1.00 5.36
CA PHE A 171 -16.75 -0.88 6.76
C PHE A 171 -16.16 -2.18 7.30
N SER A 172 -16.86 -3.30 7.08
CA SER A 172 -16.42 -4.62 7.56
C SER A 172 -15.15 -5.09 6.85
N ALA A 173 -15.01 -4.80 5.56
CA ALA A 173 -13.81 -5.07 4.78
C ALA A 173 -12.61 -4.24 5.28
N ALA A 174 -12.81 -2.95 5.54
CA ALA A 174 -11.78 -2.09 6.12
C ALA A 174 -11.36 -2.55 7.52
N ALA A 175 -12.33 -2.90 8.38
CA ALA A 175 -12.04 -3.40 9.71
C ALA A 175 -11.26 -4.72 9.65
N ALA A 176 -11.68 -5.67 8.81
CA ALA A 176 -11.01 -6.95 8.62
C ALA A 176 -9.58 -6.79 8.09
N GLY A 177 -9.38 -5.98 7.04
CA GLY A 177 -8.06 -5.71 6.47
C GLY A 177 -7.13 -5.02 7.46
N SER A 178 -7.64 -4.03 8.20
CA SER A 178 -6.87 -3.36 9.26
C SER A 178 -6.43 -4.34 10.34
N LEU A 179 -7.36 -5.18 10.81
CA LEU A 179 -7.11 -6.19 11.84
C LEU A 179 -6.05 -7.18 11.37
N LEU A 180 -6.17 -7.74 10.17
CA LEU A 180 -5.20 -8.72 9.63
C LEU A 180 -3.77 -8.17 9.58
N PHE A 181 -3.61 -6.90 9.18
CA PHE A 181 -2.30 -6.27 9.07
C PHE A 181 -1.69 -5.89 10.42
N THR A 182 -2.53 -5.47 11.36
CA THR A 182 -2.07 -4.94 12.65
C THR A 182 -1.99 -5.99 13.74
N LEU A 183 -2.69 -7.12 13.63
CA LEU A 183 -2.71 -8.13 14.69
C LEU A 183 -1.29 -8.63 15.05
N ASN A 184 -0.44 -8.84 14.06
CA ASN A 184 0.95 -9.28 14.27
C ASN A 184 1.91 -8.16 14.71
N ILE A 185 1.49 -6.90 14.61
CA ILE A 185 2.33 -5.72 14.92
C ILE A 185 1.92 -5.12 16.27
N ALA A 186 0.62 -5.14 16.60
CA ALA A 186 0.08 -4.48 17.77
C ALA A 186 0.60 -5.06 19.09
N SER A 187 0.85 -6.36 19.14
CA SER A 187 1.36 -7.06 20.33
C SER A 187 2.89 -7.05 20.44
N THR A 188 3.56 -6.17 19.71
CA THR A 188 5.02 -6.15 19.59
C THR A 188 5.60 -4.88 20.22
N GLU A 189 6.84 -4.96 20.71
CA GLU A 189 7.54 -3.84 21.35
C GLU A 189 7.90 -2.74 20.33
N GLU A 190 7.92 -3.09 19.05
CA GLU A 190 8.24 -2.23 17.92
C GLU A 190 7.38 -0.98 17.87
N VAL A 191 6.08 -1.10 18.17
CA VAL A 191 5.16 0.04 18.09
C VAL A 191 5.56 1.13 19.09
N VAL A 192 5.81 0.75 20.35
CA VAL A 192 6.19 1.67 21.42
C VAL A 192 7.60 2.23 21.18
N MET A 193 8.51 1.38 20.70
CA MET A 193 9.88 1.77 20.39
C MET A 193 9.97 2.76 19.23
N ILE A 194 9.19 2.57 18.16
CA ILE A 194 9.07 3.56 17.09
C ILE A 194 8.44 4.83 17.66
N ALA A 195 7.29 4.71 18.34
CA ALA A 195 6.56 5.84 18.89
C ALA A 195 7.41 6.76 19.77
N SER A 196 8.27 6.19 20.62
CA SER A 196 9.17 6.92 21.52
C SER A 196 10.36 7.60 20.83
N ARG A 197 10.76 7.14 19.63
CA ARG A 197 11.85 7.75 18.84
C ARG A 197 11.38 8.87 17.93
N LEU A 198 10.08 8.92 17.61
CA LEU A 198 9.53 9.88 16.67
C LEU A 198 9.32 11.25 17.33
N SER A 199 9.81 12.29 16.66
CA SER A 199 9.43 13.67 17.00
C SER A 199 7.97 13.95 16.62
N PRO A 200 7.30 14.93 17.25
CA PRO A 200 5.92 15.29 16.91
C PRO A 200 5.72 15.60 15.42
N TRP A 201 6.70 16.21 14.76
CA TRP A 201 6.66 16.47 13.32
C TRP A 201 6.74 15.22 12.46
N ARG A 202 7.51 14.21 12.87
CA ARG A 202 7.52 12.92 12.18
C ARG A 202 6.21 12.16 12.39
N GLN A 203 5.58 12.26 13.56
CA GLN A 203 4.26 11.67 13.80
C GLN A 203 3.18 12.32 12.92
N LEU A 204 3.19 13.65 12.77
CA LEU A 204 2.30 14.34 11.83
C LEU A 204 2.57 13.95 10.38
N ALA A 205 3.85 13.85 9.99
CA ALA A 205 4.22 13.38 8.66
C ALA A 205 3.72 11.94 8.42
N MET A 206 3.84 11.06 9.42
CA MET A 206 3.36 9.69 9.34
C MET A 206 1.85 9.63 9.16
N LEU A 207 1.09 10.40 9.95
CA LEU A 207 -0.36 10.51 9.78
C LEU A 207 -0.73 11.00 8.37
N GLY A 208 -0.04 12.02 7.87
CA GLY A 208 -0.24 12.54 6.52
C GLY A 208 0.05 11.50 5.44
N VAL A 209 1.15 10.74 5.58
CA VAL A 209 1.51 9.65 4.67
C VAL A 209 0.48 8.52 4.73
N SER A 210 -0.04 8.16 5.91
CA SER A 210 -1.09 7.14 6.04
C SER A 210 -2.35 7.51 5.26
N VAL A 211 -2.81 8.76 5.40
CA VAL A 211 -3.99 9.26 4.66
C VAL A 211 -3.71 9.32 3.15
N ALA A 212 -2.52 9.78 2.76
CA ALA A 212 -2.12 9.83 1.35
C ALA A 212 -2.07 8.43 0.72
N LEU A 213 -1.49 7.44 1.40
CA LEU A 213 -1.46 6.06 0.94
C LEU A 213 -2.86 5.46 0.87
N CYS A 214 -3.73 5.73 1.84
CA CYS A 214 -5.13 5.30 1.80
C CYS A 214 -5.81 5.79 0.51
N TYR A 215 -5.70 7.08 0.22
CA TYR A 215 -6.26 7.67 -0.99
C TYR A 215 -5.67 7.07 -2.27
N VAL A 216 -4.35 6.86 -2.29
CA VAL A 216 -3.66 6.24 -3.42
C VAL A 216 -4.16 4.82 -3.66
N ILE A 217 -4.25 4.01 -2.61
CA ILE A 217 -4.68 2.61 -2.67
C ILE A 217 -6.11 2.49 -3.16
N LEU A 218 -7.03 3.25 -2.56
CA LEU A 218 -8.46 3.15 -2.88
C LEU A 218 -8.78 3.65 -4.27
N PHE A 219 -8.09 4.69 -4.73
CA PHE A 219 -8.62 5.45 -5.86
C PHE A 219 -7.60 5.95 -6.89
N ALA A 220 -6.30 6.02 -6.57
CA ALA A 220 -5.29 6.47 -7.55
C ALA A 220 -4.60 5.27 -8.23
N SER A 221 -4.62 4.11 -7.59
CA SER A 221 -4.05 2.85 -8.07
C SER A 221 -4.75 2.30 -9.32
N GLY A 222 -5.97 2.75 -9.63
CA GLY A 222 -6.77 2.16 -10.71
C GLY A 222 -7.30 0.77 -10.37
N PHE A 223 -7.32 0.38 -9.10
CA PHE A 223 -7.93 -0.86 -8.64
C PHE A 223 -9.47 -0.79 -8.60
N GLU A 224 -10.05 0.41 -8.64
CA GLU A 224 -11.47 0.70 -8.45
C GLU A 224 -12.43 -0.23 -9.22
N ARG A 225 -13.38 -0.81 -8.47
CA ARG A 225 -14.74 -1.14 -8.90
C ARG A 225 -15.65 -0.16 -8.17
N HIS A 226 -16.34 0.72 -8.88
CA HIS A 226 -17.30 1.64 -8.28
C HIS A 226 -18.73 1.14 -8.55
N GLU A 227 -19.44 0.76 -7.49
CA GLU A 227 -20.89 0.60 -7.52
C GLU A 227 -21.53 1.74 -6.71
N VAL A 228 -21.73 2.90 -7.33
CA VAL A 228 -22.38 4.05 -6.68
C VAL A 228 -23.84 4.12 -7.12
N TYR A 229 -24.75 3.77 -6.21
CA TYR A 229 -26.19 3.71 -6.50
C TYR A 229 -26.95 5.02 -6.26
N VAL A 230 -26.50 5.89 -5.33
CA VAL A 230 -27.10 7.23 -5.11
C VAL A 230 -26.03 8.27 -4.73
N LYS A 231 -25.81 9.28 -5.57
CA LYS A 231 -24.82 10.36 -5.28
C LYS A 231 -25.24 11.21 -4.07
N GLY A 232 -24.58 11.02 -2.92
CA GLY A 232 -24.72 11.86 -1.72
C GLY A 232 -23.42 12.57 -1.30
N VAL A 233 -23.51 13.59 -0.44
CA VAL A 233 -22.34 14.32 0.14
C VAL A 233 -21.43 13.38 0.95
N PHE A 234 -22.03 12.34 1.54
CA PHE A 234 -21.34 11.26 2.26
C PHE A 234 -20.65 10.23 1.34
N GLN A 235 -20.69 10.40 0.02
CA GLN A 235 -19.99 9.55 -0.95
C GLN A 235 -18.87 10.29 -1.70
N SER A 236 -18.38 11.40 -1.15
CA SER A 236 -17.18 12.01 -1.71
C SER A 236 -15.96 11.11 -1.40
N ARG A 237 -15.06 10.98 -2.39
CA ARG A 237 -13.77 10.27 -2.28
C ARG A 237 -12.99 10.59 -1.00
N SER A 238 -13.05 11.85 -0.55
CA SER A 238 -12.44 12.31 0.68
C SER A 238 -13.11 11.76 1.94
N PHE A 239 -14.45 11.71 1.97
CA PHE A 239 -15.19 11.15 3.11
C PHE A 239 -14.94 9.65 3.26
N GLU A 240 -14.91 8.93 2.15
CA GLU A 240 -14.65 7.49 2.14
C GLU A 240 -13.21 7.15 2.57
N THR A 241 -12.23 7.97 2.16
CA THR A 241 -10.85 7.91 2.69
C THR A 241 -10.85 8.13 4.21
N LEU A 242 -11.56 9.16 4.68
CA LEU A 242 -11.62 9.52 6.09
C LEU A 242 -12.29 8.42 6.93
N MET A 243 -13.36 7.81 6.42
CA MET A 243 -14.03 6.68 7.08
C MET A 243 -13.10 5.47 7.18
N THR A 244 -12.42 5.12 6.08
CA THR A 244 -11.43 4.04 6.10
C THR A 244 -10.33 4.32 7.12
N CYS A 245 -9.83 5.55 7.18
CA CYS A 245 -8.82 5.96 8.16
C CYS A 245 -9.34 5.87 9.61
N ALA A 246 -10.55 6.39 9.86
CA ALA A 246 -11.16 6.38 11.18
C ALA A 246 -11.38 4.95 11.70
N VAL A 247 -11.93 4.06 10.87
CA VAL A 247 -12.11 2.64 11.20
C VAL A 247 -10.78 1.98 11.51
N SER A 248 -9.77 2.20 10.66
CA SER A 248 -8.44 1.61 10.84
C SER A 248 -7.77 2.08 12.14
N LEU A 249 -7.88 3.37 12.47
CA LEU A 249 -7.36 3.92 13.73
C LEU A 249 -8.12 3.41 14.96
N MET A 250 -9.44 3.21 14.85
CA MET A 250 -10.21 2.57 15.92
C MET A 250 -9.77 1.13 16.16
N ILE A 251 -9.51 0.37 15.09
CA ILE A 251 -8.96 -1.00 15.20
C ILE A 251 -7.56 -0.98 15.83
N ALA A 252 -6.68 -0.08 15.39
CA ALA A 252 -5.34 0.07 15.97
C ALA A 252 -5.40 0.39 17.48
N LEU A 253 -6.26 1.35 17.88
CA LEU A 253 -6.48 1.69 19.28
C LEU A 253 -7.05 0.49 20.06
N ALA A 254 -8.07 -0.19 19.54
CA ALA A 254 -8.66 -1.35 20.18
C ALA A 254 -7.63 -2.46 20.41
N LEU A 255 -6.78 -2.76 19.42
CA LEU A 255 -5.73 -3.76 19.57
C LEU A 255 -4.68 -3.35 20.60
N LEU A 256 -4.24 -2.09 20.60
CA LEU A 256 -3.30 -1.60 21.62
C LEU A 256 -3.87 -1.70 23.03
N LEU A 257 -5.18 -1.45 23.21
CA LEU A 257 -5.84 -1.57 24.51
C LEU A 257 -6.07 -3.03 24.96
N LEU A 258 -6.29 -3.96 24.01
CA LEU A 258 -6.64 -5.34 24.33
C LEU A 258 -5.43 -6.27 24.44
N ILE A 259 -4.46 -6.13 23.54
CA ILE A 259 -3.31 -7.04 23.39
C ILE A 259 -1.97 -6.31 23.29
N GLY A 260 -1.97 -4.98 23.21
CA GLY A 260 -0.75 -4.20 23.10
C GLY A 260 0.12 -4.26 24.35
N GLU A 261 1.38 -3.90 24.16
CA GLU A 261 2.33 -3.77 25.27
C GLU A 261 1.81 -2.80 26.32
N ARG A 262 2.05 -3.10 27.61
CA ARG A 262 1.53 -2.27 28.71
C ARG A 262 2.06 -0.85 28.64
N GLU A 263 3.29 -0.67 28.17
CA GLU A 263 3.90 0.65 27.96
C GLU A 263 3.17 1.48 26.91
N ALA A 264 2.51 0.86 25.91
CA ALA A 264 1.72 1.62 24.94
C ALA A 264 0.53 2.34 25.58
N THR A 265 0.08 1.90 26.76
CA THR A 265 -1.11 2.40 27.45
C THR A 265 -0.80 3.08 28.79
N SER A 266 0.50 3.28 29.11
CA SER A 266 0.92 3.87 30.39
C SER A 266 0.47 5.31 30.57
N ASP A 267 0.48 6.08 29.48
CA ASP A 267 0.18 7.51 29.47
C ASP A 267 -0.44 7.94 28.14
N LEU A 268 -1.25 9.00 28.18
CA LEU A 268 -2.01 9.45 27.02
C LEU A 268 -1.11 9.87 25.83
N PRO A 269 0.02 10.58 26.02
CA PRO A 269 0.94 10.91 24.93
C PRO A 269 1.52 9.66 24.24
N THR A 270 2.02 8.68 25.00
CA THR A 270 2.55 7.43 24.45
C THR A 270 1.48 6.63 23.73
N LEU A 271 0.24 6.60 24.25
CA LEU A 271 -0.88 5.96 23.58
C LEU A 271 -1.17 6.61 22.22
N VAL A 272 -1.27 7.95 22.17
CA VAL A 272 -1.52 8.66 20.90
C VAL A 272 -0.38 8.41 19.91
N ALA A 273 0.87 8.48 20.35
CA ALA A 273 2.03 8.19 19.52
C ALA A 273 2.02 6.74 18.98
N SER A 274 1.65 5.78 19.82
CA SER A 274 1.55 4.36 19.45
C SER A 274 0.40 4.11 18.47
N VAL A 275 -0.75 4.75 18.67
CA VAL A 275 -1.91 4.69 17.75
C VAL A 275 -1.55 5.29 16.39
N VAL A 276 -0.85 6.41 16.33
CA VAL A 276 -0.39 7.00 15.06
C VAL A 276 0.61 6.07 14.37
N THR A 277 1.53 5.48 15.13
CA THR A 277 2.56 4.56 14.64
C THR A 277 1.96 3.29 14.03
N LEU A 278 1.03 2.64 14.76
CA LEU A 278 0.29 1.48 14.29
C LEU A 278 -0.77 1.84 13.24
N GLY A 279 -1.19 3.11 13.19
CA GLY A 279 -2.17 3.63 12.27
C GLY A 279 -1.75 3.52 10.81
N LEU A 280 -0.46 3.67 10.50
CA LEU A 280 0.04 3.50 9.12
C LEU A 280 -0.24 2.09 8.57
N PRO A 281 0.23 0.98 9.18
CA PRO A 281 -0.11 -0.36 8.71
C PRO A 281 -1.60 -0.66 8.83
N ALA A 282 -2.31 -0.13 9.82
CA ALA A 282 -3.77 -0.28 9.94
C ALA A 282 -4.49 0.28 8.73
N ILE A 283 -4.19 1.52 8.35
CA ILE A 283 -4.85 2.24 7.27
C ILE A 283 -4.56 1.61 5.92
N VAL A 284 -3.32 1.16 5.70
CA VAL A 284 -2.96 0.40 4.49
C VAL A 284 -3.73 -0.92 4.44
N GLY A 285 -3.80 -1.66 5.54
CA GLY A 285 -4.57 -2.89 5.63
C GLY A 285 -6.07 -2.68 5.39
N GLY A 286 -6.65 -1.62 5.97
CA GLY A 286 -8.06 -1.28 5.78
C GLY A 286 -8.38 -0.89 4.34
N ALA A 287 -7.51 -0.09 3.70
CA ALA A 287 -7.64 0.23 2.29
C ALA A 287 -7.52 -1.03 1.41
N ALA A 288 -6.57 -1.92 1.70
CA ALA A 288 -6.40 -3.20 0.99
C ALA A 288 -7.61 -4.12 1.14
N GLY A 289 -8.19 -4.21 2.34
CA GLY A 289 -9.37 -5.03 2.62
C GLY A 289 -10.57 -4.63 1.74
N ARG A 290 -10.76 -3.32 1.53
CA ARG A 290 -11.82 -2.80 0.66
C ARG A 290 -11.61 -3.11 -0.83
N LEU A 291 -10.37 -3.33 -1.28
CA LEU A 291 -10.10 -3.70 -2.68
C LEU A 291 -10.48 -5.15 -3.01
N ILE A 292 -10.64 -6.00 -2.00
CA ILE A 292 -10.97 -7.43 -2.18
C ILE A 292 -12.47 -7.62 -2.48
N VAL A 293 -13.31 -6.67 -2.05
CA VAL A 293 -14.77 -6.80 -2.01
C VAL A 293 -15.43 -5.95 -3.08
#